data_AF-A0A953NYA5-F1
#
_entry.id   AF-A0A953NYA5-F1
#
_cell.length_a   1.000
_cell.length_b   1.000
_cell.length_c   1.000
_cell.angle_alpha   90.00
_cell.angle_beta   90.00
_cell.angle_gamma   90.00
#
_symmetry.space_group_name_H-M   'P 1'
#
loop_
_entity.id
_entity.type
_entity.pdbx_description
1 polymer ?
#
loop_
_entity_poly.entity_id
_entity_poly.type
_entity_poly.pdbx_seq_one_letter_code
_entity_poly.pdbx_strand_id
1 'polypeptide(L)'
;MIMLLYLNGTVFLFAYGPWRFPMDDTSQLYVFLALSHCALLGGYLSGIVRQPKRARYKIRPGTFVTIGAAATLFMLFPTSAARTGHAIPDIIAGINDPGVAYDQSQYIRNLHPSAVEYIRIFLAPLFSLSLPFTIFGWQTLTKSRKILGVSAILATVALYVSMGTNKAIADCALLTPWMLAAGHFSGVSRLNRTKVLLSLGLTAAGILGFITFFSNTFATRSESGAAAGYFTAIRTYADPDNFLVRDLSPAGKVTVYGLSG
;
A
#
# COMPACT_ATOMS: atom_id res chain seq x y z
N MET A 1 -11.19 4.37 12.73
CA MET A 1 -12.20 3.31 12.51
C MET A 1 -11.76 2.33 11.42
N ILE A 2 -11.50 2.77 10.18
CA ILE A 2 -11.10 1.87 9.06
C ILE A 2 -9.81 1.08 9.36
N MET A 3 -8.78 1.74 9.90
CA MET A 3 -7.52 1.05 10.27
C MET A 3 -7.73 -0.04 11.33
N LEU A 4 -8.65 0.19 12.29
CA LEU A 4 -9.00 -0.82 13.29
C LEU A 4 -9.81 -1.95 12.68
N LEU A 5 -10.74 -1.65 11.77
CA LEU A 5 -11.47 -2.69 11.04
C LEU A 5 -10.52 -3.57 10.22
N TYR A 6 -9.57 -2.95 9.52
CA TYR A 6 -8.52 -3.66 8.79
C TYR A 6 -7.68 -4.54 9.72
N LEU A 7 -7.18 -3.98 10.83
CA LEU A 7 -6.39 -4.73 11.80
C LEU A 7 -7.18 -5.89 12.42
N ASN A 8 -8.43 -5.68 12.82
CA ASN A 8 -9.27 -6.74 13.37
C ASN A 8 -9.58 -7.81 12.31
N GLY A 9 -9.79 -7.39 11.06
CA GLY A 9 -9.98 -8.30 9.93
C GLY A 9 -8.76 -9.18 9.66
N THR A 10 -7.54 -8.62 9.68
CA THR A 10 -6.33 -9.42 9.49
C THR A 10 -6.09 -10.37 10.65
N VAL A 11 -6.42 -9.98 11.88
CA VAL A 11 -6.33 -10.86 13.07
C VAL A 11 -7.35 -11.99 13.01
N PHE A 12 -8.57 -11.68 12.57
CA PHE A 12 -9.59 -12.68 12.35
C PHE A 12 -9.15 -13.69 11.29
N LEU A 13 -8.62 -13.24 10.14
CA LEU A 13 -8.08 -14.12 9.11
C LEU A 13 -6.85 -14.89 9.58
N PHE A 14 -6.02 -14.32 10.45
CA PHE A 14 -4.90 -15.05 11.03
C PHE A 14 -5.38 -16.18 11.97
N ALA A 15 -6.39 -15.91 12.79
CA ALA A 15 -6.88 -16.86 13.79
C ALA A 15 -7.80 -17.95 13.19
N TYR A 16 -8.60 -17.60 12.19
CA TYR A 16 -9.66 -18.45 11.64
C TYR A 16 -9.52 -18.73 10.14
N GLY A 17 -8.52 -18.16 9.49
CA GLY A 17 -8.28 -18.32 8.06
C GLY A 17 -7.84 -19.74 7.67
N PRO A 18 -7.85 -20.04 6.36
CA PRO A 18 -7.47 -21.36 5.85
C PRO A 18 -5.96 -21.64 5.98
N TRP A 19 -5.12 -20.62 6.20
CA TRP A 19 -3.67 -20.79 6.28
C TRP A 19 -3.22 -21.21 7.68
N ARG A 20 -2.52 -22.34 7.76
CA ARG A 20 -1.88 -22.79 9.01
C ARG A 20 -0.52 -22.11 9.15
N PHE A 21 -0.50 -21.00 9.88
CA PHE A 21 0.74 -20.28 10.18
C PHE A 21 1.63 -21.13 11.12
N PRO A 22 2.93 -21.27 10.82
CA PRO A 22 3.84 -22.07 11.64
C PRO A 22 4.25 -21.29 12.90
N MET A 23 3.35 -21.19 13.87
CA MET A 23 3.63 -20.62 15.18
C MET A 23 3.39 -21.67 16.26
N ASP A 24 4.43 -21.99 17.02
CA ASP A 24 4.34 -22.97 18.10
C ASP A 24 3.51 -22.46 19.28
N ASP A 25 3.54 -21.14 19.55
CA ASP A 25 2.80 -20.49 20.64
C ASP A 25 2.17 -19.16 20.17
N THR A 26 0.87 -19.19 19.89
CA THR A 26 0.09 -18.01 19.46
C THR A 26 -0.24 -17.06 20.61
N SER A 27 -0.03 -17.46 21.88
CA SER A 27 -0.40 -16.65 23.04
C SER A 27 0.36 -15.32 23.09
N GLN A 28 1.66 -15.34 22.78
CA GLN A 28 2.51 -14.14 22.78
C GLN A 28 2.03 -13.12 21.75
N LEU A 29 1.60 -13.59 20.57
CA LEU A 29 1.04 -12.75 19.52
C LEU A 29 -0.26 -12.08 19.99
N TYR A 30 -1.18 -12.83 20.58
CA TYR A 30 -2.44 -12.27 21.06
C TYR A 30 -2.24 -11.28 22.22
N VAL A 31 -1.33 -11.55 23.14
CA VAL A 31 -0.95 -10.61 24.21
C VAL A 31 -0.37 -9.32 23.62
N PHE A 32 0.58 -9.43 22.68
CA PHE A 32 1.14 -8.28 22.00
C PHE A 32 0.07 -7.44 21.29
N LEU A 33 -0.88 -8.09 20.61
CA LEU A 33 -1.98 -7.39 19.96
C LEU A 33 -2.93 -6.71 20.94
N ALA A 34 -3.28 -7.36 22.04
CA ALA A 34 -4.12 -6.78 23.08
C ALA A 34 -3.45 -5.52 23.68
N LEU A 35 -2.16 -5.60 23.99
CA LEU A 35 -1.37 -4.46 24.47
C LEU A 35 -1.28 -3.34 23.43
N SER A 36 -1.10 -3.68 22.15
CA SER A 36 -1.08 -2.71 21.06
C SER A 36 -2.41 -1.96 20.94
N HIS A 37 -3.55 -2.66 21.07
CA HIS A 37 -4.87 -2.03 21.08
C HIS A 37 -5.06 -1.12 22.30
N CYS A 38 -4.63 -1.56 23.48
CA CYS A 38 -4.67 -0.74 24.69
C CYS A 38 -3.82 0.53 24.55
N ALA A 39 -2.63 0.42 23.96
CA ALA A 39 -1.74 1.56 23.71
C ALA A 39 -2.36 2.55 22.69
N LEU A 40 -2.94 2.04 21.59
CA LEU A 40 -3.64 2.87 20.60
C LEU A 40 -4.86 3.57 21.22
N LEU A 41 -5.66 2.86 22.02
CA LEU A 41 -6.80 3.43 22.73
C LEU A 41 -6.35 4.49 23.74
N GLY A 42 -5.31 4.20 24.53
CA GLY A 42 -4.72 5.14 25.47
C GLY A 42 -4.21 6.40 24.77
N GLY A 43 -3.52 6.24 23.63
CA GLY A 43 -3.09 7.35 22.78
C GLY A 43 -4.27 8.19 22.29
N TYR A 44 -5.33 7.55 21.77
CA TYR A 44 -6.54 8.22 21.30
C TYR A 44 -7.26 8.99 22.42
N LEU A 45 -7.51 8.35 23.56
CA LEU A 45 -8.15 8.97 24.72
C LEU A 45 -7.30 10.11 25.30
N SER A 46 -5.97 9.96 25.32
CA SER A 46 -5.08 11.05 25.74
C SER A 46 -5.12 12.25 24.79
N GLY A 47 -5.37 12.00 23.50
CA GLY A 47 -5.44 13.02 22.45
C GLY A 47 -6.76 13.77 22.44
N ILE A 48 -7.90 13.09 22.61
CA ILE A 48 -9.23 13.71 22.51
C ILE A 48 -9.50 14.71 23.65
N VAL A 49 -8.94 14.47 24.83
CA VAL A 49 -9.10 15.34 26.01
C VAL A 49 -8.24 16.61 25.90
N ARG A 50 -7.20 16.59 25.06
CA ARG A 50 -6.27 17.73 24.93
C ARG A 50 -6.73 18.68 23.83
N GLN A 51 -6.86 19.96 24.18
CA GLN A 51 -7.12 21.00 23.18
C GLN A 51 -5.98 21.05 22.14
N PRO A 52 -6.30 21.23 20.85
CA PRO A 52 -5.30 21.32 19.80
C PRO A 52 -4.37 22.51 20.07
N LYS A 53 -3.12 22.22 20.42
CA LYS A 53 -2.10 23.26 20.61
C LYS A 53 -1.81 23.89 19.25
N ARG A 54 -1.87 25.23 19.18
CA ARG A 54 -1.41 25.96 17.98
C ARG A 54 0.04 25.57 17.70
N ALA A 55 0.30 25.12 16.48
CA ALA A 55 1.65 24.82 16.05
C ALA A 55 2.54 26.06 16.24
N ARG A 56 3.64 25.91 16.98
CA ARG A 56 4.60 26.98 17.25
C ARG A 56 5.28 27.47 15.96
N TYR A 57 5.35 26.59 14.96
CA TYR A 57 5.97 26.85 13.67
C TYR A 57 4.95 26.77 12.54
N LYS A 58 4.90 27.82 11.71
CA LYS A 58 4.11 27.84 10.47
C LYS A 58 4.84 27.05 9.39
N ILE A 59 4.80 25.73 9.46
CA ILE A 59 5.39 24.90 8.40
C ILE A 59 4.48 24.97 7.17
N ARG A 60 5.06 25.37 6.03
CA ARG A 60 4.32 25.46 4.76
C ARG A 60 4.13 24.05 4.19
N PRO A 61 2.90 23.61 3.86
CA PRO A 61 2.64 22.28 3.29
C PRO A 61 3.50 21.97 2.05
N GLY A 62 3.79 22.99 1.24
CA GLY A 62 4.65 22.84 0.06
C GLY A 62 6.08 22.40 0.35
N THR A 63 6.62 22.65 1.55
CA THR A 63 7.95 22.18 1.94
C THR A 63 7.96 20.65 2.10
N PHE A 64 6.92 20.07 2.71
CA PHE A 64 6.80 18.62 2.83
C PHE A 64 6.66 17.93 1.48
N VAL A 65 5.90 18.52 0.55
CA VAL A 65 5.82 18.02 -0.83
C VAL A 65 7.20 18.03 -1.48
N THR A 66 7.94 19.13 -1.38
CA THR A 66 9.28 19.22 -1.98
C THR A 66 10.25 18.20 -1.38
N ILE A 67 10.31 18.09 -0.05
CA ILE A 67 11.22 17.14 0.63
C ILE A 67 10.84 15.70 0.29
N GLY A 68 9.56 15.33 0.42
CA GLY A 68 9.09 13.98 0.14
C GLY A 68 9.28 13.60 -1.33
N ALA A 69 8.94 14.49 -2.25
CA ALA A 69 9.07 14.22 -3.67
C ALA A 69 10.54 14.18 -4.13
N ALA A 70 11.39 15.08 -3.61
CA ALA A 70 12.83 15.05 -3.89
C ALA A 70 13.47 13.74 -3.38
N ALA A 71 13.15 13.33 -2.14
CA ALA A 71 13.64 12.07 -1.59
C ALA A 71 13.16 10.88 -2.43
N THR A 72 11.89 10.88 -2.85
CA THR A 72 11.30 9.82 -3.68
C THR A 72 11.98 9.72 -5.03
N LEU A 73 12.16 10.85 -5.74
CA LEU A 73 12.77 10.88 -7.07
C LEU A 73 14.27 10.58 -7.02
N PHE A 74 14.97 11.07 -5.99
CA PHE A 74 16.38 10.76 -5.77
C PHE A 74 16.60 9.27 -5.54
N MET A 75 15.74 8.65 -4.71
CA MET A 75 15.83 7.22 -4.40
C MET A 75 15.25 6.32 -5.49
N LEU A 76 14.59 6.86 -6.53
CA LEU A 76 13.95 6.06 -7.57
C LEU A 76 14.93 5.12 -8.26
N PHE A 77 16.01 5.67 -8.82
CA PHE A 77 17.00 4.92 -9.58
C PHE A 77 17.75 3.85 -8.76
N PRO A 78 18.33 4.17 -7.58
CA PRO A 78 19.01 3.15 -6.78
C PRO A 78 18.04 2.07 -6.31
N THR A 79 16.79 2.45 -5.99
CA THR A 79 15.77 1.48 -5.57
C THR A 79 15.34 0.58 -6.72
N SER A 80 15.17 1.12 -7.93
CA SER A 80 14.84 0.33 -9.10
C SER A 80 15.95 -0.67 -9.39
N ALA A 81 17.20 -0.22 -9.45
CA ALA A 81 18.35 -1.11 -9.68
C ALA A 81 18.43 -2.22 -8.63
N ALA A 82 18.26 -1.88 -7.34
CA ALA A 82 18.32 -2.84 -6.25
C ALA A 82 17.16 -3.84 -6.23
N ARG A 83 16.02 -3.55 -6.87
CA ARG A 83 14.81 -4.39 -6.80
C ARG A 83 14.42 -5.07 -8.08
N THR A 84 14.77 -4.52 -9.23
CA THR A 84 14.44 -5.07 -10.54
C THR A 84 15.66 -5.38 -11.39
N GLY A 85 16.87 -4.99 -10.93
CA GLY A 85 18.10 -5.12 -11.71
C GLY A 85 18.29 -4.02 -12.76
N HIS A 86 17.29 -3.15 -12.95
CA HIS A 86 17.33 -2.05 -13.90
C HIS A 86 17.21 -0.70 -13.18
N ALA A 87 18.11 0.25 -13.48
CA ALA A 87 18.07 1.58 -12.87
C ALA A 87 16.82 2.37 -13.24
N ILE A 88 16.25 2.15 -14.43
CA ILE A 88 14.97 2.71 -14.85
C ILE A 88 13.90 1.63 -14.70
N PRO A 89 12.77 1.91 -14.03
CA PRO A 89 11.67 0.95 -13.90
C PRO A 89 11.15 0.47 -15.27
N ASP A 90 11.22 -0.83 -15.53
CA ASP A 90 10.60 -1.43 -16.73
C ASP A 90 9.10 -1.67 -16.47
N ILE A 91 8.31 -0.65 -16.79
CA ILE A 91 6.87 -0.66 -16.61
C ILE A 91 6.20 -1.60 -17.63
N ILE A 92 6.77 -1.74 -18.83
CA ILE A 92 6.18 -2.52 -19.92
C ILE A 92 6.24 -4.00 -19.55
N ALA A 93 7.39 -4.48 -19.10
CA ALA A 93 7.53 -5.85 -18.59
C ALA A 93 6.58 -6.11 -17.42
N GLY A 94 6.48 -5.17 -16.47
CA GLY A 94 5.60 -5.31 -15.30
C GLY A 94 4.10 -5.31 -15.62
N ILE A 95 3.66 -4.70 -16.72
CA ILE A 95 2.27 -4.74 -17.17
C ILE A 95 1.97 -6.03 -17.94
N ASN A 96 2.89 -6.48 -18.79
CA ASN A 96 2.70 -7.65 -19.63
C ASN A 96 2.69 -8.94 -18.81
N ASP A 97 3.62 -9.08 -17.85
CA ASP A 97 3.69 -10.23 -16.96
C ASP A 97 4.06 -9.81 -15.52
N PRO A 98 3.07 -9.37 -14.72
CA PRO A 98 3.29 -8.97 -13.34
C PRO A 98 3.73 -10.13 -12.43
N GLY A 99 3.49 -11.39 -12.82
CA GLY A 99 3.87 -12.57 -12.06
C GLY A 99 5.38 -12.79 -12.13
N VAL A 100 5.91 -12.84 -13.35
CA VAL A 100 7.37 -12.96 -13.60
C VAL A 100 8.13 -11.76 -13.03
N ALA A 101 7.62 -10.54 -13.20
CA ALA A 101 8.23 -9.34 -12.63
C ALA A 101 8.32 -9.42 -11.10
N TYR A 102 7.30 -9.97 -10.44
CA TYR A 102 7.30 -10.20 -9.00
C TYR A 102 8.36 -11.23 -8.59
N ASP A 103 8.41 -12.39 -9.24
CA ASP A 103 9.34 -13.46 -8.91
C ASP A 103 10.80 -13.04 -9.12
N GLN A 104 11.08 -12.36 -10.23
CA GLN A 104 12.40 -11.79 -10.50
C GLN A 104 12.80 -10.76 -9.44
N SER A 105 11.86 -9.88 -9.04
CA SER A 105 12.16 -8.90 -8.01
C SER A 105 12.44 -9.53 -6.65
N GLN A 106 11.77 -10.64 -6.30
CA GLN A 106 12.03 -11.40 -5.07
C GLN A 106 13.40 -12.08 -5.13
N TYR A 107 13.73 -12.70 -6.26
CA TYR A 107 15.02 -13.34 -6.49
C TYR A 107 16.19 -12.37 -6.29
N ILE A 108 16.13 -11.18 -6.92
CA ILE A 108 17.18 -10.16 -6.79
C ILE A 108 17.32 -9.67 -5.34
N ARG A 109 16.21 -9.42 -4.65
CA ARG A 109 16.22 -8.97 -3.24
C ARG A 109 16.82 -9.99 -2.30
N ASN A 110 16.58 -11.29 -2.54
CA ASN A 110 17.11 -12.36 -1.72
C ASN A 110 18.59 -12.64 -1.96
N LEU A 111 19.09 -12.43 -3.18
CA LEU A 111 20.50 -12.62 -3.53
C LEU A 111 21.40 -11.51 -2.99
N HIS A 112 20.93 -10.26 -2.97
CA HIS A 112 21.75 -9.10 -2.68
C HIS A 112 21.06 -8.18 -1.66
N PRO A 113 21.28 -8.39 -0.35
CA PRO A 113 20.86 -7.45 0.67
C PRO A 113 21.51 -6.09 0.40
N SER A 114 20.73 -5.14 -0.12
CA SER A 114 21.25 -3.87 -0.58
C SER A 114 21.18 -2.82 0.53
N ALA A 115 22.27 -2.08 0.74
CA ALA A 115 22.29 -0.90 1.62
C ALA A 115 21.17 0.11 1.28
N VAL A 116 20.75 0.13 0.00
CA VAL A 116 19.64 0.95 -0.49
C VAL A 116 18.33 0.64 0.24
N GLU A 117 18.08 -0.62 0.60
CA GLU A 117 16.85 -1.00 1.29
C GLU A 117 16.80 -0.45 2.71
N TYR A 118 17.93 -0.47 3.44
CA TYR A 118 18.04 0.11 4.77
C TYR A 118 17.88 1.63 4.75
N ILE A 119 18.51 2.30 3.77
CA ILE A 119 18.31 3.74 3.56
C ILE A 119 16.84 4.03 3.26
N ARG A 120 16.18 3.18 2.45
CA ARG A 120 14.76 3.32 2.14
C ARG A 120 13.88 3.14 3.38
N ILE A 121 14.21 2.24 4.30
CA ILE A 121 13.50 2.10 5.58
C ILE A 121 13.60 3.39 6.38
N PHE A 122 14.81 3.96 6.50
CA PHE A 122 15.01 5.22 7.21
C PHE A 122 14.27 6.41 6.57
N LEU A 123 14.25 6.47 5.24
CA LEU A 123 13.56 7.51 4.47
C LEU A 123 12.06 7.25 4.24
N ALA A 124 11.54 6.10 4.68
CA ALA A 124 10.13 5.73 4.50
C ALA A 124 9.13 6.79 4.98
N PRO A 125 9.35 7.46 6.14
CA PRO A 125 8.49 8.55 6.57
C PRO A 125 8.41 9.69 5.54
N LEU A 126 9.51 10.02 4.86
CA LEU A 126 9.54 11.09 3.86
C LEU A 126 8.79 10.73 2.59
N PHE A 127 8.94 9.49 2.09
CA PHE A 127 8.20 9.02 0.92
C PHE A 127 6.69 9.06 1.14
N SER A 128 6.26 8.73 2.37
CA SER A 128 4.85 8.73 2.75
C SER A 128 4.21 10.12 2.74
N LEU A 129 5.00 11.21 2.75
CA LEU A 129 4.48 12.58 2.70
C LEU A 129 4.04 12.99 1.29
N SER A 130 4.63 12.41 0.24
CA SER A 130 4.44 12.86 -1.14
C SER A 130 2.97 12.82 -1.55
N LEU A 131 2.29 11.69 -1.32
CA LEU A 131 0.88 11.50 -1.69
C LEU A 131 -0.08 12.42 -0.90
N PRO A 132 -0.17 12.33 0.45
CA PRO A 132 -1.17 13.08 1.21
C PRO A 132 -0.99 14.59 1.04
N PHE A 133 0.24 15.12 1.11
CA PHE A 133 0.45 16.56 1.01
C PHE A 133 0.23 17.11 -0.41
N THR A 134 0.50 16.31 -1.44
CA THR A 134 0.25 16.72 -2.83
C THR A 134 -1.25 16.79 -3.11
N ILE A 135 -2.00 15.75 -2.74
CA ILE A 135 -3.44 15.65 -3.02
C ILE A 135 -4.25 16.59 -2.10
N PHE A 136 -4.03 16.53 -0.79
CA PHE A 136 -4.75 17.37 0.17
C PHE A 136 -4.43 18.87 -0.03
N GLY A 137 -3.14 19.19 -0.24
CA GLY A 137 -2.66 20.55 -0.40
C GLY A 137 -2.85 21.15 -1.79
N TRP A 138 -3.46 20.43 -2.75
CA TRP A 138 -3.41 20.72 -4.18
C TRP A 138 -3.70 22.18 -4.57
N GLN A 139 -4.69 22.83 -3.93
CA GLN A 139 -5.05 24.22 -4.24
C GLN A 139 -4.02 25.25 -3.75
N THR A 140 -3.26 24.92 -2.70
CA THR A 140 -2.28 25.81 -2.07
C THR A 140 -0.87 25.69 -2.66
N LEU A 141 -0.62 24.66 -3.47
CA LEU A 141 0.68 24.39 -4.06
C LEU A 141 0.93 25.23 -5.31
N THR A 142 2.19 25.64 -5.52
CA THR A 142 2.63 26.25 -6.77
C THR A 142 2.68 25.20 -7.90
N LYS A 143 2.58 25.62 -9.16
CA LYS A 143 2.60 24.71 -10.32
C LYS A 143 3.81 23.77 -10.30
N SER A 144 5.00 24.29 -10.00
CA SER A 144 6.22 23.48 -9.90
C SER A 144 6.14 22.40 -8.83
N ARG A 145 5.57 22.71 -7.65
CA ARG A 145 5.39 21.72 -6.57
C ARG A 145 4.34 20.67 -6.90
N LYS A 146 3.29 21.05 -7.64
CA LYS A 146 2.30 20.08 -8.15
C LYS A 146 2.95 19.10 -9.11
N ILE A 147 3.72 19.60 -10.08
CA ILE A 147 4.44 18.76 -11.04
C ILE A 147 5.38 17.83 -10.29
N LEU A 148 6.20 18.36 -9.38
CA LEU A 148 7.14 17.57 -8.59
C LEU A 148 6.44 16.47 -7.77
N GLY A 149 5.35 16.81 -7.07
CA GLY A 149 4.56 15.85 -6.30
C GLY A 149 3.94 14.76 -7.16
N VAL A 150 3.34 15.13 -8.29
CA VAL A 150 2.76 14.18 -9.26
C VAL A 150 3.85 13.27 -9.84
N SER A 151 5.00 13.82 -10.23
CA SER A 151 6.14 13.04 -10.72
C SER A 151 6.61 12.02 -9.69
N ALA A 152 6.68 12.38 -8.41
CA ALA A 152 7.05 11.44 -7.35
C ALA A 152 6.02 10.33 -7.13
N ILE A 153 4.72 10.66 -7.20
CA ILE A 153 3.64 9.67 -7.12
C ILE A 153 3.71 8.71 -8.31
N LEU A 154 3.83 9.23 -9.54
CA LEU A 154 3.94 8.43 -10.75
C LEU A 154 5.20 7.56 -10.76
N ALA A 155 6.34 8.10 -10.31
CA ALA A 155 7.58 7.34 -10.15
C ALA A 155 7.43 6.19 -9.16
N THR A 156 6.72 6.41 -8.06
CA THR A 156 6.41 5.36 -7.09
C THR A 156 5.53 4.29 -7.72
N VAL A 157 4.46 4.68 -8.43
CA VAL A 157 3.58 3.72 -9.13
C VAL A 157 4.38 2.92 -10.16
N ALA A 158 5.18 3.58 -10.99
CA ALA A 158 6.03 2.94 -12.00
C ALA A 158 6.97 1.90 -11.40
N LEU A 159 7.63 2.22 -10.30
CA LEU A 159 8.51 1.30 -9.58
C LEU A 159 7.75 0.08 -9.04
N TYR A 160 6.54 0.25 -8.52
CA TYR A 160 5.74 -0.86 -8.00
C TYR A 160 5.17 -1.74 -9.11
N VAL A 161 4.78 -1.15 -10.23
CA VAL A 161 4.40 -1.88 -11.45
C VAL A 161 5.59 -2.70 -11.97
N SER A 162 6.78 -2.12 -12.06
CA SER A 162 7.98 -2.85 -12.53
C SER A 162 8.42 -3.97 -11.56
N MET A 163 8.08 -3.87 -10.27
CA MET A 163 8.26 -4.95 -9.29
C MET A 163 7.13 -6.00 -9.34
N GLY A 164 6.10 -5.82 -10.18
CA GLY A 164 4.92 -6.68 -10.17
C GLY A 164 4.17 -6.65 -8.85
N THR A 165 4.18 -5.52 -8.12
CA THR A 165 3.57 -5.39 -6.78
C THR A 165 2.44 -4.36 -6.73
N ASN A 166 1.36 -4.69 -6.02
CA ASN A 166 0.12 -3.89 -6.08
C ASN A 166 0.04 -2.79 -5.02
N LYS A 167 1.01 -2.71 -4.10
CA LYS A 167 0.90 -1.88 -2.89
C LYS A 167 0.76 -0.38 -3.19
N ALA A 168 1.68 0.22 -3.95
CA ALA A 168 1.60 1.67 -4.20
C ALA A 168 0.39 2.06 -5.06
N ILE A 169 -0.05 1.17 -5.95
CA ILE A 169 -1.26 1.37 -6.75
C ILE A 169 -2.48 1.38 -5.83
N ALA A 170 -2.57 0.41 -4.91
CA ALA A 170 -3.61 0.36 -3.88
C ALA A 170 -3.61 1.62 -3.03
N ASP A 171 -2.45 2.04 -2.53
CA ASP A 171 -2.30 3.25 -1.70
C ASP A 171 -2.80 4.49 -2.47
N CYS A 172 -2.44 4.64 -3.75
CA CYS A 172 -2.91 5.75 -4.57
C CYS A 172 -4.42 5.68 -4.83
N ALA A 173 -4.94 4.53 -5.27
CA ALA A 173 -6.35 4.37 -5.63
C ALA A 173 -7.27 4.54 -4.41
N LEU A 174 -6.87 4.02 -3.25
CA LEU A 174 -7.65 4.08 -2.02
C LEU A 174 -7.50 5.41 -1.30
N LEU A 175 -6.30 5.96 -1.15
CA LEU A 175 -6.09 7.17 -0.34
C LEU A 175 -6.47 8.46 -1.08
N THR A 176 -6.31 8.52 -2.41
CA THR A 176 -6.67 9.72 -3.19
C THR A 176 -8.10 10.21 -2.93
N PRO A 177 -9.16 9.39 -3.00
CA PRO A 177 -10.52 9.86 -2.75
C PRO A 177 -10.71 10.37 -1.33
N TRP A 178 -10.10 9.70 -0.35
CA TRP A 178 -10.15 10.14 1.04
C TRP A 178 -9.43 11.46 1.27
N MET A 179 -8.28 11.67 0.64
CA MET A 179 -7.54 12.93 0.73
C MET A 179 -8.29 14.08 0.06
N LEU A 180 -8.95 13.82 -1.07
CA LEU A 180 -9.79 14.80 -1.75
C LEU A 180 -11.03 15.16 -0.93
N ALA A 181 -11.72 14.15 -0.38
CA ALA A 181 -12.86 14.34 0.50
C ALA A 181 -12.46 15.11 1.76
N ALA A 182 -11.36 14.73 2.41
CA ALA A 182 -10.83 15.42 3.58
C ALA A 182 -10.49 16.88 3.27
N GLY A 183 -9.82 17.15 2.14
CA GLY A 183 -9.49 18.50 1.70
C GLY A 183 -10.73 19.34 1.39
N HIS A 184 -11.80 18.71 0.90
CA HIS A 184 -13.08 19.37 0.65
C HIS A 184 -13.80 19.74 1.96
N PHE A 185 -13.98 18.77 2.86
CA PHE A 185 -14.67 18.97 4.13
C PHE A 185 -13.90 19.89 5.09
N SER A 186 -12.57 19.92 5.01
CA SER A 186 -11.74 20.83 5.81
C SER A 186 -11.71 22.27 5.25
N GLY A 187 -12.37 22.54 4.12
CA GLY A 187 -12.39 23.86 3.48
C GLY A 187 -11.08 24.27 2.80
N VAL A 188 -10.08 23.39 2.74
CA VAL A 188 -8.77 23.64 2.10
C VAL A 188 -8.90 23.58 0.57
N SER A 189 -9.79 22.73 0.07
CA SER A 189 -10.07 22.58 -1.36
C SER A 189 -11.53 22.90 -1.66
N ARG A 190 -11.78 24.03 -2.31
CA ARG A 190 -13.10 24.36 -2.85
C ARG A 190 -13.25 23.71 -4.22
N LEU A 191 -13.81 22.50 -4.26
CA LEU A 191 -14.10 21.80 -5.50
C LEU A 191 -15.46 22.28 -6.03
N ASN A 192 -15.50 22.75 -7.28
CA ASN A 192 -16.76 22.97 -7.98
C ASN A 192 -17.34 21.62 -8.43
N ARG A 193 -18.66 21.53 -8.67
CA ARG A 193 -19.36 20.29 -9.08
C ARG A 193 -18.64 19.54 -10.20
N THR A 194 -18.18 20.24 -11.23
CA THR A 194 -17.41 19.64 -12.34
C THR A 194 -16.11 18.99 -11.87
N LYS A 195 -15.37 19.62 -10.95
CA LYS A 195 -14.12 19.09 -10.40
C LYS A 195 -14.37 17.90 -9.48
N VAL A 196 -15.49 17.90 -8.74
CA VAL A 196 -15.92 16.76 -7.94
C VAL A 196 -16.22 15.57 -8.86
N LEU A 197 -17.02 15.75 -9.91
CA LEU A 197 -17.33 14.70 -10.87
C LEU A 197 -16.08 14.16 -11.57
N LEU A 198 -15.16 15.04 -11.99
CA LEU A 198 -13.87 14.63 -12.56
C LEU A 198 -13.03 13.83 -11.56
N SER A 199 -12.98 14.25 -10.30
CA SER A 199 -12.25 13.51 -9.27
C SER A 199 -12.86 12.15 -8.96
N LEU A 200 -14.19 12.05 -8.95
CA LEU A 200 -14.90 10.78 -8.77
C LEU A 200 -14.65 9.85 -9.96
N GLY A 201 -14.72 10.37 -11.19
CA GLY A 201 -14.41 9.62 -12.40
C GLY A 201 -12.96 9.12 -12.42
N LEU A 202 -12.00 9.97 -12.06
CA LEU A 202 -10.59 9.58 -11.99
C LEU A 202 -10.34 8.55 -10.88
N THR A 203 -10.99 8.71 -9.73
CA THR A 203 -10.92 7.74 -8.63
C THR A 203 -11.50 6.40 -9.08
N ALA A 204 -12.70 6.39 -9.69
CA ALA A 204 -13.35 5.18 -10.17
C ALA A 204 -12.47 4.48 -11.23
N ALA A 205 -11.91 5.23 -12.17
CA ALA A 205 -10.96 4.70 -13.14
C ALA A 205 -9.69 4.13 -12.47
N GLY A 206 -9.15 4.80 -11.45
CA GLY A 206 -8.01 4.32 -10.68
C GLY A 206 -8.31 3.04 -9.90
N ILE A 207 -9.49 2.93 -9.29
CA ILE A 207 -9.95 1.72 -8.59
C ILE A 207 -10.17 0.59 -9.59
N LEU A 208 -10.81 0.85 -10.72
CA LEU A 208 -10.99 -0.15 -11.78
C LEU A 208 -9.63 -0.64 -12.32
N GLY A 209 -8.72 0.29 -12.62
CA GLY A 209 -7.35 -0.06 -13.04
C GLY A 209 -6.61 -0.88 -11.99
N PHE A 210 -6.75 -0.54 -10.71
CA PHE A 210 -6.23 -1.34 -9.61
C PHE A 210 -6.84 -2.74 -9.57
N ILE A 211 -8.16 -2.89 -9.66
CA ILE A 211 -8.83 -4.19 -9.65
C ILE A 211 -8.38 -5.05 -10.82
N THR A 212 -8.27 -4.48 -12.02
CA THR A 212 -7.79 -5.19 -13.21
C THR A 212 -6.34 -5.64 -13.05
N PHE A 213 -5.45 -4.72 -12.64
CA PHE A 213 -4.03 -5.05 -12.43
C PHE A 213 -3.85 -6.08 -11.32
N PHE A 214 -4.59 -5.94 -10.22
CA PHE A 214 -4.61 -6.88 -9.12
C PHE A 214 -5.07 -8.25 -9.60
N SER A 215 -6.21 -8.34 -10.28
CA SER A 215 -6.74 -9.60 -10.81
C SER A 215 -5.76 -10.28 -11.77
N ASN A 216 -5.11 -9.51 -12.65
CA ASN A 216 -4.10 -10.05 -13.56
C ASN A 216 -2.87 -10.57 -12.80
N THR A 217 -2.36 -9.80 -11.84
CA THR A 217 -1.26 -10.21 -10.97
C THR A 217 -1.59 -11.47 -10.19
N PHE A 218 -2.83 -11.61 -9.71
CA PHE A 218 -3.26 -12.83 -9.05
C PHE A 218 -3.38 -13.99 -10.02
N ALA A 219 -3.90 -13.80 -11.22
CA ALA A 219 -4.01 -14.84 -12.23
C ALA A 219 -2.62 -15.38 -12.63
N THR A 220 -1.66 -14.51 -12.94
CA THR A 220 -0.31 -14.92 -13.34
C THR A 220 0.50 -15.53 -12.20
N ARG A 221 0.25 -15.12 -10.94
CA ARG A 221 0.81 -15.77 -9.75
C ARG A 221 0.09 -17.05 -9.36
N SER A 222 -1.19 -17.19 -9.70
CA SER A 222 -2.01 -18.33 -9.26
C SER A 222 -1.49 -19.65 -9.82
N GLU A 223 -0.82 -19.62 -10.97
CA GLU A 223 -0.15 -20.80 -11.55
C GLU A 223 1.02 -21.33 -10.69
N SER A 224 1.57 -20.56 -9.73
CA SER A 224 2.79 -20.96 -8.99
C SER A 224 2.62 -21.41 -7.54
N GLY A 225 1.43 -21.25 -6.90
CA GLY A 225 1.22 -21.76 -5.54
C GLY A 225 -0.19 -21.59 -4.97
N ALA A 226 -0.82 -20.42 -5.13
CA ALA A 226 -2.16 -20.16 -4.55
C ALA A 226 -3.27 -21.03 -5.16
N ALA A 227 -3.19 -21.39 -6.45
CA ALA A 227 -4.14 -22.34 -7.05
C ALA A 227 -3.96 -23.78 -6.53
N ALA A 228 -2.75 -24.14 -6.14
CA ALA A 228 -2.43 -25.41 -5.50
C ALA A 228 -2.74 -25.42 -3.99
N GLY A 229 -3.26 -24.31 -3.44
CA GLY A 229 -3.42 -24.14 -2.00
C GLY A 229 -2.10 -24.13 -1.24
N TYR A 230 -0.99 -23.76 -1.88
CA TYR A 230 0.34 -23.71 -1.27
C TYR A 230 0.85 -22.28 -1.19
N PHE A 231 1.22 -21.84 0.01
CA PHE A 231 1.77 -20.51 0.23
C PHE A 231 3.28 -20.57 0.40
N THR A 232 4.00 -20.28 -0.69
CA THR A 232 5.46 -20.39 -0.79
C THR A 232 6.22 -19.58 0.27
N ALA A 233 5.69 -18.42 0.68
CA ALA A 233 6.35 -17.52 1.63
C ALA A 233 6.54 -18.16 3.02
N ILE A 234 5.59 -18.98 3.47
CA ILE A 234 5.64 -19.67 4.76
C ILE A 234 5.66 -21.19 4.62
N ARG A 235 5.77 -21.69 3.38
CA ARG A 235 5.85 -23.12 3.02
C ARG A 235 4.73 -23.97 3.65
N THR A 236 3.50 -23.46 3.63
CA THR A 236 2.34 -24.14 4.22
C THR A 236 1.25 -24.40 3.18
N TYR A 237 0.42 -25.40 3.44
CA TYR A 237 -0.78 -25.66 2.66
C TYR A 237 -2.01 -25.06 3.35
N ALA A 238 -2.93 -24.55 2.55
CA ALA A 238 -4.25 -24.15 2.99
C ALA A 238 -5.03 -25.38 3.45
N ASP A 239 -5.78 -25.23 4.54
CA ASP A 239 -6.69 -26.23 5.05
C ASP A 239 -7.97 -26.24 4.18
N PRO A 240 -8.19 -27.29 3.36
CA PRO A 240 -9.33 -27.35 2.45
C PRO A 240 -10.67 -27.54 3.18
N ASP A 241 -10.63 -27.98 4.43
CA ASP A 241 -11.81 -28.25 5.27
C ASP A 241 -12.18 -27.05 6.15
N ASN A 242 -11.39 -25.96 6.10
CA ASN A 242 -11.70 -24.74 6.82
C ASN A 242 -13.08 -24.19 6.39
N PHE A 243 -13.88 -23.75 7.36
CA PHE A 243 -15.26 -23.31 7.14
C PHE A 243 -15.39 -22.14 6.16
N LEU A 244 -14.34 -21.34 5.96
CA LEU A 244 -14.32 -20.22 5.00
C LEU A 244 -14.21 -20.69 3.55
N VAL A 245 -13.74 -21.92 3.30
CA VAL A 245 -13.43 -22.41 1.95
C VAL A 245 -14.12 -23.71 1.59
N ARG A 246 -14.47 -24.55 2.57
CA ARG A 246 -14.97 -25.92 2.33
C ARG A 246 -16.15 -25.98 1.36
N ASP A 247 -17.06 -25.01 1.44
CA ASP A 247 -18.32 -24.96 0.69
C ASP A 247 -18.20 -24.13 -0.63
N LEU A 248 -17.01 -23.62 -0.94
CA LEU A 248 -16.77 -22.83 -2.15
C LEU A 248 -16.42 -23.69 -3.36
N SER A 249 -16.79 -23.21 -4.55
CA SER A 249 -16.32 -23.78 -5.81
C SER A 249 -14.79 -23.70 -5.92
N PRO A 250 -14.14 -24.51 -6.77
CA PRO A 250 -12.69 -24.45 -6.95
C PRO A 250 -12.17 -23.03 -7.25
N ALA A 251 -12.85 -22.28 -8.12
CA ALA A 251 -12.53 -20.87 -8.41
C ALA A 251 -12.71 -19.95 -7.18
N GLY A 252 -13.74 -20.20 -6.36
CA GLY A 252 -13.96 -19.49 -5.11
C GLY A 252 -12.87 -19.76 -4.07
N LYS A 253 -12.40 -21.01 -3.96
CA LYS A 253 -11.29 -21.41 -3.08
C LYS A 253 -10.01 -20.66 -3.43
N VAL A 254 -9.62 -20.63 -4.71
CA VAL A 254 -8.43 -19.89 -5.19
C VAL A 254 -8.51 -18.40 -4.84
N THR A 255 -9.70 -17.81 -4.97
CA THR A 255 -9.91 -16.40 -4.62
C THR A 255 -9.71 -16.16 -3.12
N VAL A 256 -10.30 -16.99 -2.26
CA VAL A 256 -10.15 -16.85 -0.80
C VAL A 256 -8.72 -17.12 -0.35
N TYR A 257 -8.03 -18.11 -0.94
CA TYR A 257 -6.61 -18.35 -0.69
C TYR A 257 -5.77 -17.13 -1.08
N GLY A 258 -6.02 -16.54 -2.25
CA GLY A 258 -5.32 -15.33 -2.69
C GLY A 258 -5.59 -14.09 -1.83
N LEU A 259 -6.79 -13.96 -1.24
CA LEU A 259 -7.13 -12.84 -0.35
C LEU A 259 -6.56 -12.98 1.07
N SER A 260 -6.27 -14.22 1.49
CA SER A 260 -5.80 -14.52 2.84
C SER A 260 -4.28 -14.75 2.95
N GLY A 261 -3.59 -14.84 1.80
CA GLY A 261 -2.12 -14.95 1.69
C GLY A 261 -1.42 -13.64 1.30
#